data_AF-A0A6J4XNT5-F1
#
_entry.id   AF-A0A6J4XNT5-F1
#
_cell.length_a   1.000
_cell.length_b   1.000
_cell.length_c   1.000
_cell.angle_alpha   90.00
_cell.angle_beta   90.00
_cell.angle_gamma   90.00
#
_symmetry.space_group_name_H-M   'P 1'
#
loop_
_entity.id
_entity.type
_entity.pdbx_description
1 polymer ?
#
loop_
_entity_poly.entity_id
_entity_poly.type
_entity_poly.pdbx_seq_one_letter_code
_entity_poly.pdbx_strand_id
1 'polypeptide(L)'
;MPSDKMNDTYSKLRPEPPTPKDEICDCANISEIYLAHKLGSNPIHCLGCSGEVLPDRLEFGERLAETIAYWNSVYGSLYQLWLDSGEYEDWARDRLLDPKGQVNTTGIDLVKELSSFAKAYYLWFYENTSQAPDRCLLCGANLIVREGILFKFCEPCLLIT
;
A
#
# COMPACT_ATOMS: atom_id res chain seq x y z
N MET A 1 31.79 7.74 3.76
CA MET A 1 31.80 6.45 3.05
C MET A 1 30.64 6.45 2.05
N PRO A 2 30.89 6.72 0.75
CA PRO A 2 29.85 6.69 -0.27
C PRO A 2 30.22 5.65 -1.34
N SER A 3 29.91 4.37 -1.12
CA SER A 3 30.17 3.34 -2.13
C SER A 3 29.11 2.25 -2.30
N ASP A 4 28.02 2.21 -1.52
CA ASP A 4 27.00 1.16 -1.66
C ASP A 4 25.67 1.61 -2.29
N LYS A 5 25.51 2.88 -2.66
CA LYS A 5 24.24 3.36 -3.24
C LYS A 5 23.99 2.93 -4.69
N MET A 6 25.02 2.48 -5.42
CA MET A 6 24.89 2.23 -6.86
C MET A 6 24.22 0.88 -7.20
N ASN A 7 23.91 0.05 -6.21
CA ASN A 7 23.29 -1.26 -6.42
C ASN A 7 22.21 -1.61 -5.38
N ASP A 8 21.62 -0.61 -4.70
CA ASP A 8 20.51 -0.83 -3.78
C ASP A 8 19.21 -1.04 -4.57
N THR A 9 18.86 -2.31 -4.75
CA THR A 9 17.61 -2.81 -5.35
C THR A 9 16.37 -2.08 -4.85
N TYR A 10 16.39 -1.63 -3.58
CA TYR A 10 15.23 -1.04 -2.92
C TYR A 10 15.33 0.47 -2.74
N SER A 11 16.31 1.13 -3.38
CA SER A 11 16.57 2.57 -3.21
C SER A 11 15.33 3.46 -3.33
N LYS A 12 14.39 3.15 -4.24
CA LYS A 12 13.14 3.91 -4.45
C LYS A 12 12.06 3.66 -3.38
N LEU A 13 12.21 2.59 -2.60
CA LEU A 13 11.32 2.19 -1.51
C LEU A 13 11.96 2.42 -0.14
N ARG A 14 13.16 3.01 -0.08
CA ARG A 14 13.77 3.40 1.19
C ARG A 14 13.00 4.59 1.77
N PRO A 15 12.68 4.56 3.07
CA PRO A 15 12.15 5.73 3.76
C PRO A 15 13.13 6.92 3.64
N GLU A 16 12.61 8.13 3.41
CA GLU A 16 13.44 9.32 3.29
C GLU A 16 13.86 9.84 4.67
N PRO A 17 15.18 10.03 4.94
CA PRO A 17 15.61 10.56 6.22
C PRO A 17 15.22 12.04 6.38
N PRO A 18 14.71 12.46 7.55
CA PRO A 18 14.53 11.66 8.76
C PRO A 18 13.15 10.97 8.82
N THR A 19 13.10 9.64 8.70
CA THR A 19 11.94 8.83 9.10
C THR A 19 12.10 8.43 10.58
N PRO A 20 11.15 8.77 11.47
CA PRO A 20 11.16 8.31 12.86
C PRO A 20 11.23 6.79 12.98
N LYS A 21 11.94 6.30 14.00
CA LYS A 21 12.12 4.84 14.19
C LYS A 21 10.81 4.11 14.47
N ASP A 22 9.87 4.79 15.13
CA ASP A 22 8.55 4.30 15.48
C ASP A 22 7.59 4.23 14.28
N GLU A 23 7.96 4.80 13.13
CA GLU A 23 7.24 4.64 11.85
C GLU A 23 7.73 3.41 11.06
N ILE A 24 8.84 2.78 11.47
CA ILE A 24 9.38 1.57 10.85
C ILE A 24 8.93 0.33 11.63
N CYS A 25 8.51 -0.71 10.91
CA CYS A 25 8.13 -1.98 11.50
C CYS A 25 9.32 -2.71 12.14
N ASP A 26 9.24 -2.92 13.45
CA ASP A 26 10.21 -3.71 14.24
C ASP A 26 9.60 -5.03 14.78
N CYS A 27 8.46 -5.48 14.21
CA CYS A 27 7.89 -6.78 14.58
C CYS A 27 8.89 -7.90 14.27
N ALA A 28 9.10 -8.84 15.20
CA ALA A 28 10.05 -9.95 15.00
C ALA A 28 9.70 -10.80 13.77
N ASN A 29 8.41 -11.09 13.58
CA ASN A 29 7.90 -11.83 12.43
C ASN A 29 6.88 -10.97 11.67
N ILE A 30 7.02 -10.90 10.34
CA ILE A 30 6.07 -10.23 9.45
C ILE A 30 5.27 -11.32 8.73
N SER A 31 4.09 -11.65 9.26
CA SER A 31 3.21 -12.65 8.65
C SER A 31 2.21 -12.05 7.66
N GLU A 32 1.73 -10.84 7.96
CA GLU A 32 0.75 -10.12 7.15
C GLU A 32 1.18 -8.67 6.95
N ILE A 33 1.02 -8.19 5.72
CA ILE A 33 1.34 -6.82 5.30
C ILE A 33 0.16 -6.23 4.52
N TYR A 34 0.18 -4.92 4.33
CA TYR A 34 -0.71 -4.25 3.39
C TYR A 34 0.02 -3.22 2.55
N LEU A 35 -0.44 -3.06 1.32
CA LEU A 35 0.01 -2.06 0.37
C LEU A 35 -0.92 -0.84 0.46
N ALA A 36 -0.37 0.32 0.80
CA ALA A 36 -1.09 1.57 0.93
C ALA A 36 -0.19 2.76 0.62
N HIS A 37 -0.72 3.75 -0.11
CA HIS A 37 -0.07 5.05 -0.20
C HIS A 37 -0.33 5.84 1.09
N LYS A 38 0.74 6.28 1.76
CA LYS A 38 0.68 7.12 2.97
C LYS A 38 1.58 8.35 2.88
N LEU A 39 1.66 8.98 1.71
CA LEU A 39 2.53 10.14 1.45
C LEU A 39 4.04 9.89 1.63
N GLY A 40 4.46 8.64 1.84
CA GLY A 40 5.85 8.22 1.90
C GLY A 40 6.31 7.42 0.68
N SER A 41 7.62 7.19 0.59
CA SER A 41 8.25 6.43 -0.50
C SER A 41 7.98 4.93 -0.41
N ASN A 42 7.80 4.39 0.79
CA ASN A 42 7.52 2.97 1.02
C ASN A 42 6.03 2.71 1.26
N PRO A 43 5.32 2.06 0.33
CA PRO A 43 3.91 1.78 0.51
C PRO A 43 3.62 0.47 1.25
N ILE A 44 4.64 -0.24 1.73
CA ILE A 44 4.46 -1.56 2.34
C ILE A 44 4.42 -1.41 3.86
N HIS A 45 3.30 -1.78 4.48
CA HIS A 45 3.06 -1.60 5.91
C HIS A 45 2.78 -2.94 6.59
N CYS A 46 3.21 -3.10 7.82
CA CYS A 46 2.90 -4.27 8.62
C CYS A 46 1.45 -4.22 9.09
N LEU A 47 0.68 -5.31 8.94
CA LEU A 47 -0.70 -5.35 9.42
C LEU A 47 -0.79 -5.28 10.95
N GLY A 48 0.22 -5.78 11.66
CA GLY A 48 0.24 -5.82 13.13
C GLY A 48 0.58 -4.49 13.81
N CYS A 49 1.62 -3.78 13.33
CA CYS A 49 2.06 -2.51 13.93
C CYS A 49 1.81 -1.27 13.07
N SER A 50 1.33 -1.43 11.84
CA SER A 50 1.12 -0.35 10.85
C SER A 50 2.35 0.45 10.44
N GLY A 51 3.54 0.09 10.91
CA GLY A 51 4.82 0.67 10.48
C GLY A 51 5.27 0.16 9.12
N GLU A 52 6.12 0.95 8.46
CA GLU A 52 6.71 0.64 7.16
C GLU A 52 7.60 -0.59 7.25
N VAL A 53 7.35 -1.58 6.41
CA VAL A 53 8.16 -2.79 6.30
C VAL A 53 9.28 -2.51 5.31
N LEU A 54 10.51 -2.53 5.79
CA LEU A 54 11.67 -2.39 4.91
C LEU A 54 11.69 -3.54 3.89
N PRO A 55 11.85 -3.26 2.58
CA PRO A 55 11.84 -4.27 1.53
C PRO A 55 12.83 -5.43 1.73
N ASP A 56 14.00 -5.17 2.32
CA ASP A 56 15.00 -6.22 2.59
C ASP A 56 14.48 -7.31 3.55
N ARG A 57 13.46 -7.00 4.36
CA ARG A 57 12.83 -7.98 5.25
C ARG A 57 11.92 -8.97 4.52
N LEU A 58 11.51 -8.64 3.30
CA LEU A 58 10.65 -9.45 2.46
C LEU A 58 11.41 -10.12 1.31
N GLU A 59 12.62 -9.65 1.00
CA GLU A 59 13.57 -10.27 0.06
C GLU A 59 13.02 -10.47 -1.38
N PHE A 60 12.11 -9.60 -1.84
CA PHE A 60 11.60 -9.66 -3.22
C PHE A 60 12.56 -9.03 -4.23
N GLY A 61 12.50 -9.46 -5.50
CA GLY A 61 13.45 -9.01 -6.53
C GLY A 61 13.24 -7.56 -7.02
N GLU A 62 14.25 -7.03 -7.71
CA GLU A 62 14.31 -5.67 -8.27
C GLU A 62 13.08 -5.30 -9.10
N ARG A 63 12.65 -6.19 -9.99
CA ARG A 63 11.47 -5.96 -10.83
C ARG A 63 10.23 -5.61 -10.00
N LEU A 64 9.99 -6.35 -8.91
CA LEU A 64 8.85 -6.09 -8.03
C LEU A 64 9.05 -4.78 -7.28
N ALA A 65 10.26 -4.50 -6.80
CA ALA A 65 10.60 -3.23 -6.15
C ALA A 65 10.31 -2.01 -7.05
N GLU A 66 10.74 -2.06 -8.30
CA GLU A 66 10.49 -0.99 -9.26
C GLU A 66 9.00 -0.83 -9.58
N THR A 67 8.28 -1.94 -9.72
CA THR A 67 6.84 -1.92 -10.01
C THR A 67 6.05 -1.31 -8.84
N ILE A 68 6.41 -1.65 -7.60
CA ILE A 68 5.81 -1.07 -6.38
C ILE A 68 6.12 0.42 -6.31
N ALA A 69 7.37 0.83 -6.54
CA ALA A 69 7.77 2.23 -6.50
C ALA A 69 7.03 3.06 -7.57
N TYR A 70 6.93 2.53 -8.79
CA TYR A 70 6.17 3.17 -9.86
C TYR A 70 4.69 3.31 -9.52
N TRP A 71 4.07 2.23 -9.02
CA TRP A 71 2.68 2.26 -8.57
C TRP A 71 2.47 3.33 -7.48
N ASN A 72 3.36 3.41 -6.49
CA ASN A 72 3.28 4.39 -5.41
C ASN A 72 3.40 5.83 -5.94
N SER A 73 4.27 6.05 -6.93
CA SER A 73 4.42 7.37 -7.58
C SER A 73 3.16 7.78 -8.36
N VAL A 74 2.56 6.87 -9.11
CA VAL A 74 1.28 7.12 -9.83
C VAL A 74 0.16 7.38 -8.83
N TYR A 75 0.02 6.53 -7.81
CA TYR A 75 -0.99 6.71 -6.76
C TYR A 75 -0.80 8.05 -6.05
N GLY A 76 0.42 8.35 -5.61
CA GLY A 76 0.73 9.60 -4.92
C GLY A 76 0.42 10.83 -5.77
N SER A 77 0.65 10.77 -7.08
CA SER A 77 0.30 11.86 -7.99
C SER A 77 -1.21 12.11 -8.04
N LEU A 78 -2.02 11.04 -8.11
CA LEU A 78 -3.48 11.16 -8.03
C LEU A 78 -3.92 11.69 -6.66
N TYR A 79 -3.32 11.18 -5.60
CA TYR A 79 -3.64 11.59 -4.22
C TYR A 79 -3.33 13.08 -3.99
N GLN A 80 -2.20 13.59 -4.51
CA GLN A 80 -1.86 15.01 -4.43
C GLN A 80 -2.84 15.89 -5.22
N LEU A 81 -3.24 15.48 -6.43
CA LEU A 81 -4.24 16.21 -7.22
C LEU A 81 -5.60 16.26 -6.52
N TRP A 82 -5.96 15.21 -5.78
CA TRP A 82 -7.14 15.20 -4.93
C TRP A 82 -7.01 16.15 -3.74
N LEU A 83 -5.86 16.17 -3.06
CA LEU A 83 -5.62 17.06 -1.91
C LEU A 83 -5.51 18.55 -2.26
N ASP A 84 -5.09 18.90 -3.49
CA ASP A 84 -4.90 20.28 -3.93
C ASP A 84 -6.23 21.07 -4.05
N SER A 85 -7.37 20.37 -3.99
CA SER A 85 -8.72 20.94 -4.09
C SER A 85 -8.93 21.90 -5.28
N GLY A 86 -8.24 21.60 -6.38
CA GLY A 86 -8.25 22.38 -7.61
C GLY A 86 -9.10 21.75 -8.71
N GLU A 87 -8.80 22.14 -9.95
CA GLU A 87 -9.49 21.65 -11.16
C GLU A 87 -9.49 20.11 -11.28
N TYR A 88 -8.47 19.46 -10.74
CA TYR A 88 -8.27 18.01 -10.88
C TYR A 88 -8.83 17.18 -9.72
N GLU A 89 -9.43 17.79 -8.69
CA GLU A 89 -9.87 17.09 -7.48
C GLU A 89 -10.86 15.95 -7.80
N ASP A 90 -11.99 16.29 -8.44
CA ASP A 90 -13.04 15.33 -8.77
C ASP A 90 -12.52 14.21 -9.69
N TRP A 91 -11.72 14.58 -10.69
CA TRP A 91 -11.13 13.63 -11.62
C TRP A 91 -10.20 12.65 -10.90
N ALA A 92 -9.34 13.17 -10.01
CA ALA A 92 -8.38 12.35 -9.28
C ALA A 92 -9.09 11.42 -8.28
N ARG A 93 -10.09 11.95 -7.56
CA ARG A 93 -10.97 11.17 -6.68
C ARG A 93 -11.63 10.02 -7.45
N ASP A 94 -12.21 10.29 -8.61
CA ASP A 94 -12.88 9.27 -9.43
C ASP A 94 -11.90 8.19 -9.92
N ARG A 95 -10.63 8.53 -10.16
CA ARG A 95 -9.59 7.54 -10.49
C ARG A 95 -9.18 6.69 -9.29
N LEU A 96 -9.09 7.27 -8.10
CA LEU A 96 -8.79 6.55 -6.86
C LEU A 96 -9.94 5.63 -6.44
N LEU A 97 -11.19 6.02 -6.69
CA LEU A 97 -12.39 5.24 -6.34
C LEU A 97 -12.81 4.20 -7.40
N ASP A 98 -12.22 4.19 -8.59
CA ASP A 98 -12.60 3.24 -9.66
C ASP A 98 -11.97 1.85 -9.43
N PRO A 99 -12.76 0.80 -9.10
CA PRO A 99 -12.25 -0.58 -8.91
C PRO A 99 -11.62 -1.19 -10.16
N LYS A 100 -11.92 -0.64 -11.34
CA LYS A 100 -11.35 -1.06 -12.62
C LYS A 100 -10.26 -0.09 -13.11
N GLY A 101 -10.03 1.00 -12.38
CA GLY A 101 -9.00 1.98 -12.68
C GLY A 101 -7.61 1.38 -12.58
N GLN A 102 -6.69 1.87 -13.40
CA GLN A 102 -5.33 1.31 -13.53
C GLN A 102 -4.58 1.26 -12.19
N VAL A 103 -4.69 2.29 -11.36
CA VAL A 103 -4.00 2.36 -10.06
C VAL A 103 -4.45 1.23 -9.13
N ASN A 104 -5.75 0.92 -9.14
CA ASN A 104 -6.35 -0.10 -8.30
C ASN A 104 -6.07 -1.51 -8.84
N THR A 105 -6.24 -1.73 -10.14
CA THR A 105 -5.93 -3.04 -10.74
C THR A 105 -4.45 -3.40 -10.61
N THR A 106 -3.56 -2.42 -10.80
CA THR A 106 -2.11 -2.59 -10.57
C THR A 106 -1.81 -2.91 -9.11
N GLY A 107 -2.41 -2.17 -8.16
CA GLY A 107 -2.22 -2.43 -6.72
C GLY A 107 -2.70 -3.81 -6.30
N ILE A 108 -3.84 -4.26 -6.83
CA ILE A 108 -4.38 -5.61 -6.60
C ILE A 108 -3.44 -6.70 -7.14
N ASP A 109 -2.85 -6.48 -8.31
CA ASP A 109 -1.91 -7.45 -8.89
C ASP A 109 -0.58 -7.48 -8.11
N LEU A 110 -0.11 -6.33 -7.64
CA LEU A 110 1.05 -6.24 -6.75
C LEU A 110 0.86 -7.02 -5.44
N VAL A 111 -0.30 -6.93 -4.80
CA VAL A 111 -0.53 -7.67 -3.54
C VAL A 111 -0.64 -9.19 -3.76
N LYS A 112 -1.10 -9.64 -4.93
CA LYS A 112 -1.04 -11.06 -5.29
C LYS A 112 0.41 -11.52 -5.42
N GLU A 113 1.27 -10.73 -6.06
CA GLU A 113 2.70 -11.06 -6.20
C GLU A 113 3.41 -11.04 -4.84
N LEU A 114 3.21 -9.98 -4.05
CA LEU A 114 3.74 -9.82 -2.69
C LEU A 114 3.31 -10.94 -1.74
N SER A 115 2.11 -11.51 -1.94
CA SER A 115 1.59 -12.62 -1.13
C SER A 115 2.42 -13.91 -1.21
N SER A 116 3.37 -13.98 -2.14
CA SER A 116 4.36 -15.07 -2.20
C SER A 116 5.44 -14.94 -1.11
N PHE A 117 5.62 -13.76 -0.52
CA PHE A 117 6.65 -13.44 0.49
C PHE A 117 6.04 -13.26 1.89
N ALA A 118 4.95 -12.51 1.98
CA ALA A 118 4.12 -12.37 3.18
C ALA A 118 2.69 -12.08 2.74
N LYS A 119 1.68 -12.62 3.44
CA LYS A 119 0.29 -12.45 3.03
C LYS A 119 -0.04 -10.96 2.96
N ALA A 120 -0.35 -10.47 1.76
CA ALA A 120 -0.47 -9.05 1.49
C ALA A 120 -1.91 -8.68 1.13
N TYR A 121 -2.35 -7.52 1.61
CA TYR A 121 -3.66 -6.94 1.26
C TYR A 121 -3.50 -5.57 0.61
N TYR A 122 -4.43 -5.23 -0.26
CA TYR A 122 -4.56 -3.89 -0.84
C TYR A 122 -5.45 -3.04 0.06
N LEU A 123 -4.93 -1.94 0.61
CA LEU A 123 -5.76 -0.98 1.33
C LEU A 123 -6.46 -0.07 0.34
N TRP A 124 -7.78 -0.24 0.26
CA TRP A 124 -8.62 0.52 -0.64
C TRP A 124 -8.71 2.00 -0.22
N PHE A 125 -8.71 2.91 -1.19
CA PHE A 125 -8.92 4.33 -0.93
C PHE A 125 -10.37 4.63 -0.53
N TYR A 126 -10.55 5.34 0.57
CA TYR A 126 -11.82 5.98 0.91
C TYR A 126 -11.52 7.33 1.56
N GLU A 127 -12.39 8.31 1.33
CA GLU A 127 -12.16 9.69 1.77
C GLU A 127 -12.23 9.82 3.29
N ASN A 128 -13.15 9.07 3.93
CA ASN A 128 -13.31 9.06 5.38
C ASN A 128 -13.60 7.65 5.88
N THR A 129 -13.16 7.33 7.09
CA THR A 129 -13.38 6.01 7.73
C THR A 129 -14.86 5.66 7.87
N SER A 130 -15.75 6.65 8.01
CA SER A 130 -17.20 6.46 8.01
C SER A 130 -17.77 6.01 6.65
N GLN A 131 -17.00 6.16 5.57
CA GLN A 131 -17.36 5.77 4.20
C GLN A 131 -16.63 4.47 3.78
N ALA A 132 -15.85 3.85 4.68
CA ALA A 132 -15.25 2.56 4.40
C ALA A 132 -16.34 1.52 4.10
N PRO A 133 -16.30 0.84 2.94
CA PRO A 133 -17.38 -0.04 2.51
C PRO A 133 -17.55 -1.24 3.46
N ASP A 134 -18.76 -1.77 3.57
CA ASP A 134 -19.04 -3.02 4.29
C ASP A 134 -18.93 -4.26 3.40
N ARG A 135 -18.82 -4.05 2.09
CA ARG A 135 -18.75 -5.09 1.07
C ARG A 135 -17.53 -4.89 0.20
N CYS A 136 -16.91 -5.98 -0.21
CA CYS A 136 -15.79 -5.95 -1.13
C CYS A 136 -16.21 -5.33 -2.46
N LEU A 137 -15.45 -4.33 -2.91
CA LEU A 137 -15.71 -3.61 -4.16
C LEU A 137 -15.39 -4.44 -5.41
N LEU A 138 -14.72 -5.58 -5.25
CA LEU A 138 -14.36 -6.48 -6.36
C LEU A 138 -15.34 -7.64 -6.51
N CYS A 139 -15.70 -8.32 -5.42
CA CYS A 139 -16.54 -9.52 -5.46
C CYS A 139 -17.94 -9.34 -4.84
N GLY A 140 -18.19 -8.23 -4.14
CA GLY A 140 -19.46 -7.96 -3.47
C GLY A 140 -19.71 -8.77 -2.20
N ALA A 141 -18.77 -9.61 -1.75
CA ALA A 141 -18.89 -10.34 -0.48
C ALA A 141 -18.83 -9.37 0.71
N ASN A 142 -19.43 -9.75 1.85
CA ASN A 142 -19.29 -8.98 3.09
C ASN A 142 -17.84 -9.01 3.56
N LEU A 143 -17.36 -7.87 4.04
CA LEU A 143 -16.04 -7.80 4.66
C LEU A 143 -16.08 -8.34 6.08
N ILE A 144 -14.99 -9.00 6.48
CA ILE A 144 -14.84 -9.63 7.79
C ILE A 144 -14.06 -8.70 8.71
N VAL A 145 -14.55 -8.48 9.93
CA VAL A 145 -13.81 -7.78 10.97
C VAL A 145 -13.01 -8.81 11.78
N ARG A 146 -11.75 -8.51 12.06
CA ARG A 146 -10.90 -9.31 12.95
C ARG A 146 -10.74 -8.58 14.28
N GLU A 147 -10.72 -9.33 15.37
CA GLU A 147 -10.53 -8.75 16.70
C GLU A 147 -9.18 -8.02 16.79
N GLY A 148 -9.20 -6.79 17.32
CA GLY A 148 -7.99 -5.99 17.51
C GLY A 148 -7.41 -5.35 16.23
N ILE A 149 -8.07 -5.47 15.07
CA ILE A 149 -7.62 -4.85 13.82
C ILE A 149 -8.66 -3.85 13.33
N LEU A 150 -8.21 -2.66 12.92
CA LEU A 150 -9.09 -1.56 12.49
C LEU A 150 -9.71 -1.78 11.11
N PHE A 151 -9.11 -2.63 10.28
CA PHE A 151 -9.55 -2.88 8.91
C PHE A 151 -10.60 -3.99 8.82
N LYS A 152 -11.41 -3.92 7.78
CA LYS A 152 -12.32 -4.98 7.33
C LYS A 152 -11.69 -5.71 6.15
N PHE A 153 -11.86 -7.02 6.07
CA PHE A 153 -11.11 -7.90 5.18
C PHE A 153 -11.97 -8.58 4.13
N CYS A 154 -11.45 -8.68 2.91
CA CYS A 154 -11.90 -9.64 1.91
C CYS A 154 -10.75 -10.62 1.62
N GLU A 155 -10.79 -11.80 2.23
CA GLU A 155 -9.76 -12.83 2.02
C GLU A 155 -9.60 -13.25 0.56
N PRO A 156 -10.69 -13.53 -0.20
CA PRO A 156 -10.54 -14.00 -1.57
C PRO A 156 -9.94 -12.94 -2.50
N CYS A 157 -10.17 -11.66 -2.21
CA CYS A 157 -9.74 -10.55 -3.04
C CYS A 157 -8.46 -9.88 -2.54
N LEU A 158 -7.91 -10.31 -1.40
CA LEU A 158 -6.75 -9.68 -0.76
C LEU A 158 -6.93 -8.17 -0.62
N LEU A 159 -8.09 -7.74 -0.17
CA LEU A 159 -8.46 -6.34 -0.04
C LEU A 159 -8.83 -6.03 1.40
N ILE A 160 -8.40 -4.86 1.89
CA ILE A 160 -8.81 -4.32 3.17
C ILE A 160 -9.35 -2.89 3.00
N THR A 161 -10.27 -2.52 3.90
CA THR A 161 -10.82 -1.16 4.03
C THR A 161 -10.84 -0.75 5.48
#